data_AF-A0A0B4GGX0-F1
#
_entry.id   AF-A0A0B4GGX0-F1
#
_cell.length_a   1.000
_cell.length_b   1.000
_cell.length_c   1.000
_cell.angle_alpha   90.00
_cell.angle_beta   90.00
_cell.angle_gamma   90.00
#
_symmetry.space_group_name_H-M   'P 1'
#
loop_
_entity.id
_entity.type
_entity.pdbx_description
1 polymer ?
#
loop_
_entity_poly.entity_id
_entity_poly.type
_entity_poly.pdbx_seq_one_letter_code
_entity_poly.pdbx_strand_id
1 'polypeptide(L)'
;MPPNLKDYQTLCESFKASEIDVLQGRQVRDLMSDLRRGKDDWDLDEGRKIAGCKTVARDTTFQLIYAFLQEHNGDGNAAYNATVFVVSHFRIFGYRIRKMVRGAFENKFVPSVKQRRELEKWPANGGWDEDDATTEDNYFDCWDFDDS
;
A
#
# COMPACT_ATOMS: atom_id res chain seq x y z
N MET A 1 -3.63 7.42 6.79
CA MET A 1 -3.74 5.97 7.14
C MET A 1 -3.66 5.82 8.66
N PRO A 2 -4.33 4.84 9.28
CA PRO A 2 -4.19 4.56 10.72
C PRO A 2 -2.72 4.33 11.13
N PRO A 3 -2.32 4.65 12.38
CA PRO A 3 -0.93 4.51 12.82
C PRO A 3 -0.51 3.08 13.08
N ASN A 4 -1.43 2.23 13.50
CA ASN A 4 -1.11 0.86 13.87
C ASN A 4 -2.05 -0.16 13.21
N LEU A 5 -1.58 -1.40 13.13
CA LEU A 5 -2.36 -2.51 12.57
C LEU A 5 -3.66 -2.77 13.36
N LYS A 6 -3.65 -2.55 14.68
CA LYS A 6 -4.84 -2.70 15.54
C LYS A 6 -5.94 -1.71 15.18
N ASP A 7 -5.59 -0.43 15.04
CA ASP A 7 -6.55 0.61 14.66
C ASP A 7 -7.14 0.31 13.27
N TYR A 8 -6.31 -0.25 12.38
CA TYR A 8 -6.74 -0.72 11.08
C TYR A 8 -7.72 -1.90 11.16
N GLN A 9 -7.49 -2.86 12.05
CA GLN A 9 -8.42 -3.97 12.29
C GLN A 9 -9.78 -3.47 12.77
N THR A 10 -9.81 -2.58 13.77
CA THR A 10 -11.06 -1.98 14.25
C THR A 10 -11.81 -1.22 13.14
N LEU A 11 -11.07 -0.50 12.30
CA LEU A 11 -11.65 0.19 11.16
C LEU A 11 -12.21 -0.80 10.12
N CYS A 12 -11.48 -1.88 9.81
CA CYS A 12 -11.97 -2.95 8.93
C CYS A 12 -13.22 -3.63 9.48
N GLU A 13 -13.29 -3.85 10.79
CA GLU A 13 -14.46 -4.42 11.48
C GLU A 13 -15.67 -3.49 11.37
N SER A 14 -15.47 -2.18 11.53
CA SER A 14 -16.54 -1.18 11.37
C SER A 14 -17.12 -1.13 9.95
N PHE A 15 -16.26 -1.21 8.93
CA PHE A 15 -16.69 -1.28 7.53
C PHE A 15 -17.45 -2.56 7.21
N LYS A 16 -17.00 -3.70 7.76
CA LYS A 16 -17.72 -4.97 7.64
C LYS A 16 -19.08 -4.91 8.32
N ALA A 17 -19.18 -4.31 9.50
CA ALA A 17 -20.44 -4.13 10.22
C ALA A 17 -21.41 -3.19 9.49
N SER A 18 -20.88 -2.26 8.70
CA SER A 18 -21.65 -1.32 7.88
C SER A 18 -21.93 -1.82 6.46
N GLU A 19 -21.55 -3.06 6.14
CA GLU A 19 -21.67 -3.68 4.81
C GLU A 19 -21.05 -2.84 3.68
N ILE A 20 -20.01 -2.06 3.99
CA ILE A 20 -19.31 -1.23 3.01
C ILE A 20 -18.39 -2.13 2.19
N ASP A 21 -18.63 -2.18 0.87
CA ASP A 21 -17.73 -2.86 -0.05
C ASP A 21 -16.49 -2.00 -0.35
N VAL A 22 -15.49 -2.12 0.52
CA VAL A 22 -14.19 -1.44 0.40
C VAL A 22 -13.41 -1.92 -0.84
N LEU A 23 -13.60 -3.18 -1.24
CA LEU A 23 -12.89 -3.77 -2.38
C LEU A 23 -13.60 -3.46 -3.70
N GLN A 24 -14.86 -3.01 -3.67
CA GLN A 24 -15.68 -2.77 -4.86
C GLN A 24 -15.74 -4.01 -5.77
N GLY A 25 -15.82 -5.20 -5.17
CA GLY A 25 -15.76 -6.49 -5.86
C GLY A 25 -14.39 -6.89 -6.44
N ARG A 26 -13.33 -6.10 -6.22
CA ARG A 26 -11.97 -6.39 -6.72
C ARG A 26 -11.24 -7.43 -5.87
N GLN A 27 -10.43 -8.25 -6.52
CA GLN A 27 -9.54 -9.22 -5.86
C GLN A 27 -8.10 -8.70 -5.79
N VAL A 28 -7.26 -9.36 -4.98
CA VAL A 28 -5.82 -9.03 -4.83
C VAL A 28 -5.10 -8.92 -6.19
N ARG A 29 -5.50 -9.71 -7.20
CA ARG A 29 -4.90 -9.65 -8.55
C ARG A 29 -5.23 -8.35 -9.29
N ASP A 30 -6.44 -7.83 -9.11
CA ASP A 30 -6.87 -6.57 -9.71
C ASP A 30 -6.13 -5.41 -9.03
N LEU A 31 -6.07 -5.43 -7.69
CA LEU A 31 -5.29 -4.47 -6.90
C LEU A 31 -3.81 -4.49 -7.30
N MET A 32 -3.24 -5.66 -7.56
CA MET A 32 -1.86 -5.79 -8.03
C MET A 32 -1.64 -5.14 -9.40
N SER A 33 -2.65 -5.17 -10.27
CA SER A 33 -2.58 -4.51 -11.58
C SER A 33 -2.56 -2.99 -11.42
N ASP A 34 -3.37 -2.44 -10.51
CA ASP A 34 -3.38 -1.00 -10.18
C ASP A 34 -2.05 -0.54 -9.56
N LEU A 35 -1.48 -1.34 -8.63
CA LEU A 35 -0.17 -1.07 -8.03
C LEU A 35 0.95 -1.03 -9.09
N ARG A 36 0.86 -1.89 -10.12
CA ARG A 36 1.80 -1.90 -11.25
C ARG A 36 1.59 -0.72 -12.19
N ARG A 37 0.34 -0.33 -12.47
CA ARG A 37 0.07 0.85 -13.31
C ARG A 37 0.65 2.12 -12.67
N GLY A 38 0.51 2.27 -11.36
CA GLY A 38 1.16 3.36 -10.62
C GLY A 38 2.70 3.35 -10.68
N LYS A 39 3.34 2.22 -11.03
CA LYS A 39 4.78 2.12 -11.31
C LYS A 39 5.11 2.51 -12.76
N ASP A 40 4.29 2.13 -13.74
CA ASP A 40 4.52 2.49 -15.15
C ASP A 40 4.37 4.01 -15.37
N ASP A 41 3.55 4.67 -14.54
CA ASP A 41 3.44 6.13 -14.47
C ASP A 41 4.59 6.80 -13.66
N TRP A 42 5.57 6.02 -13.20
CA TRP A 42 6.76 6.52 -12.53
C TRP A 42 7.98 6.37 -13.44
N ASP A 43 8.42 7.47 -14.04
CA ASP A 43 9.57 7.45 -14.94
C ASP A 43 10.86 7.10 -14.18
N LEU A 44 11.39 5.91 -14.44
CA LEU A 44 12.60 5.38 -13.83
C LEU A 44 13.86 6.13 -14.31
N ASP A 45 13.83 6.69 -15.52
CA ASP A 45 14.98 7.32 -16.15
C ASP A 45 15.09 8.81 -15.79
N GLU A 46 13.96 9.52 -15.64
CA GLU A 46 13.98 10.97 -15.36
C GLU A 46 13.68 11.35 -13.91
N GLY A 47 13.24 10.40 -13.06
CA GLY A 47 12.88 10.69 -11.67
C GLY A 47 11.74 11.71 -11.52
N ARG A 48 10.97 11.96 -12.58
CA ARG A 48 9.86 12.90 -12.59
C ARG A 48 8.56 12.24 -12.11
N LYS A 49 7.90 12.92 -11.18
CA LYS A 49 6.55 12.59 -10.67
C LYS A 49 5.52 12.86 -11.76
N ILE A 50 4.92 11.83 -12.35
CA ILE A 50 3.63 12.00 -13.01
C ILE A 50 2.59 12.07 -11.89
N ALA A 51 2.13 13.28 -11.57
CA ALA A 51 1.38 13.60 -10.35
C ALA A 51 0.05 12.83 -10.15
N GLY A 52 -0.40 12.05 -11.13
CA GLY A 52 -1.72 11.41 -11.12
C GLY A 52 -1.88 10.16 -10.26
N CYS A 53 -0.82 9.40 -9.95
CA CYS A 53 -0.98 8.01 -9.47
C CYS A 53 -0.63 7.75 -7.99
N LYS A 54 -0.19 8.77 -7.24
CA LYS A 54 0.14 8.60 -5.81
C LYS A 54 -1.10 8.29 -4.96
N THR A 55 -2.24 8.93 -5.26
CA THR A 55 -3.53 8.68 -4.60
C THR A 55 -4.03 7.28 -4.89
N VAL A 56 -3.96 6.84 -6.15
CA VAL A 56 -4.32 5.48 -6.57
C VAL A 56 -3.46 4.45 -5.84
N ALA A 57 -2.13 4.58 -5.85
CA ALA A 57 -1.25 3.65 -5.16
C ALA A 57 -1.54 3.57 -3.64
N ARG A 58 -1.85 4.71 -3.01
CA ARG A 58 -2.24 4.78 -1.60
C ARG A 58 -3.57 4.07 -1.34
N ASP A 59 -4.60 4.35 -2.13
CA ASP A 59 -5.93 3.78 -1.96
C ASP A 59 -5.94 2.28 -2.28
N THR A 60 -5.25 1.85 -3.33
CA THR A 60 -5.04 0.44 -3.65
C THR A 60 -4.27 -0.27 -2.53
N THR A 61 -3.29 0.39 -1.91
CA THR A 61 -2.59 -0.22 -0.77
C THR A 61 -3.48 -0.35 0.47
N PHE A 62 -4.36 0.62 0.71
CA PHE A 62 -5.39 0.50 1.75
C PHE A 62 -6.32 -0.70 1.45
N GLN A 63 -6.81 -0.82 0.22
CA GLN A 63 -7.62 -1.95 -0.19
C GLN A 63 -6.87 -3.28 -0.04
N LEU A 64 -5.57 -3.31 -0.32
CA LEU A 64 -4.74 -4.50 -0.15
C LEU A 64 -4.64 -4.94 1.32
N ILE A 65 -4.42 -4.00 2.25
CA ILE A 65 -4.39 -4.30 3.69
C ILE A 65 -5.75 -4.78 4.15
N TYR A 66 -6.84 -4.14 3.68
CA TYR A 66 -8.20 -4.57 4.00
C TYR A 66 -8.47 -6.00 3.50
N ALA A 67 -8.09 -6.31 2.26
CA ALA A 67 -8.19 -7.65 1.69
C ALA A 67 -7.45 -8.69 2.55
N PHE A 68 -6.20 -8.42 2.93
CA PHE A 68 -5.43 -9.36 3.77
C PHE A 68 -6.09 -9.60 5.12
N LEU A 69 -6.65 -8.57 5.75
CA LEU A 69 -7.26 -8.68 7.07
C LEU A 69 -8.61 -9.41 7.05
N GLN A 70 -9.36 -9.32 5.96
CA GLN A 70 -10.68 -9.94 5.81
C GLN A 70 -10.63 -11.34 5.19
N GLU A 71 -9.74 -11.58 4.22
CA GLU A 71 -9.65 -12.87 3.55
C GLU A 71 -8.98 -13.91 4.44
N HIS A 72 -9.77 -14.91 4.86
CA HIS A 72 -9.24 -16.09 5.54
C HIS A 72 -8.64 -17.12 4.55
N ASN A 73 -9.04 -17.08 3.27
CA ASN A 73 -8.71 -18.08 2.24
C ASN A 73 -8.24 -17.47 0.90
N GLY A 74 -7.63 -16.27 0.94
CA GLY A 74 -7.10 -15.63 -0.26
C GLY A 74 -5.95 -16.43 -0.90
N ASP A 75 -5.67 -16.17 -2.18
CA ASP A 75 -4.51 -16.73 -2.88
C ASP A 75 -3.21 -16.23 -2.20
N GLY A 76 -2.67 -17.04 -1.30
CA GLY A 76 -1.48 -16.68 -0.51
C GLY A 76 -0.25 -16.37 -1.37
N ASN A 77 -0.18 -16.89 -2.60
CA ASN A 77 0.88 -16.56 -3.53
C ASN A 77 0.65 -15.17 -4.16
N ALA A 78 -0.59 -14.83 -4.51
CA ALA A 78 -0.94 -13.47 -4.94
C ALA A 78 -0.69 -12.44 -3.83
N ALA A 79 -1.10 -12.74 -2.59
CA ALA A 79 -0.86 -11.90 -1.43
C ALA A 79 0.64 -11.70 -1.15
N TYR A 80 1.43 -12.77 -1.27
CA TYR A 80 2.88 -12.68 -1.17
C TYR A 80 3.49 -11.79 -2.25
N ASN A 81 3.12 -11.99 -3.52
CA ASN A 81 3.65 -11.19 -4.63
C ASN A 81 3.31 -9.70 -4.50
N ALA A 82 2.08 -9.39 -4.05
CA ALA A 82 1.67 -8.02 -3.77
C ALA A 82 2.46 -7.41 -2.61
N THR A 83 2.68 -8.18 -1.54
CA THR A 83 3.51 -7.76 -0.40
C THR A 83 4.95 -7.46 -0.83
N VAL A 84 5.58 -8.37 -1.58
CA VAL A 84 6.95 -8.19 -2.11
C VAL A 84 7.04 -6.94 -2.98
N PHE A 85 6.04 -6.68 -3.82
CA PHE A 85 6.01 -5.48 -4.66
C PHE A 85 6.01 -4.21 -3.80
N VAL A 86 5.10 -4.10 -2.82
CA VAL A 86 5.03 -2.92 -1.95
C VAL A 86 6.33 -2.72 -1.16
N VAL A 87 6.90 -3.78 -0.56
CA VAL A 87 8.11 -3.62 0.29
C VAL A 87 9.39 -3.35 -0.51
N SER A 88 9.47 -3.80 -1.76
CA SER A 88 10.63 -3.55 -2.64
C SER A 88 10.62 -2.17 -3.29
N HIS A 89 9.46 -1.53 -3.44
CA HIS A 89 9.32 -0.23 -4.11
C HIS A 89 9.34 0.92 -3.11
N PHE A 90 10.47 1.11 -2.42
CA PHE A 90 10.62 2.11 -1.35
C PHE A 90 10.45 3.57 -1.79
N ARG A 91 10.62 3.86 -3.08
CA ARG A 91 10.42 5.19 -3.68
C ARG A 91 8.94 5.53 -3.88
N ILE A 92 8.07 4.52 -3.96
CA ILE A 92 6.62 4.67 -4.19
C ILE A 92 5.88 4.57 -2.86
N PHE A 93 6.23 3.58 -2.05
CA PHE A 93 5.55 3.31 -0.77
C PHE A 93 6.43 3.73 0.39
N GLY A 94 5.98 4.68 1.20
CA GLY A 94 6.68 5.09 2.41
C GLY A 94 6.82 3.97 3.44
N TYR A 95 7.76 4.13 4.37
CA TYR A 95 8.10 3.13 5.40
C TYR A 95 6.88 2.55 6.13
N ARG A 96 5.98 3.43 6.59
CA ARG A 96 4.79 3.06 7.34
C ARG A 96 3.87 2.13 6.55
N ILE A 97 3.67 2.43 5.27
CA ILE A 97 2.87 1.60 4.36
C ILE A 97 3.51 0.22 4.19
N ARG A 98 4.82 0.18 3.91
CA ARG A 98 5.56 -1.09 3.75
C ARG A 98 5.46 -1.96 5.01
N LYS A 99 5.62 -1.36 6.20
CA LYS A 99 5.48 -2.05 7.49
C LYS A 99 4.06 -2.59 7.70
N MET A 100 3.05 -1.80 7.36
CA MET A 100 1.64 -2.19 7.54
C MET A 100 1.24 -3.34 6.61
N VAL A 101 1.60 -3.28 5.33
CA VAL A 101 1.31 -4.35 4.36
C VAL A 101 2.00 -5.65 4.77
N ARG A 102 3.29 -5.57 5.15
CA ARG A 102 4.03 -6.73 5.66
C ARG A 102 3.37 -7.32 6.90
N GLY A 103 3.03 -6.49 7.89
CA GLY A 103 2.38 -6.94 9.12
C GLY A 103 1.01 -7.57 8.88
N ALA A 104 0.21 -7.01 7.96
CA ALA A 104 -1.08 -7.57 7.59
C ALA A 104 -0.94 -8.94 6.90
N PHE A 105 0.03 -9.08 6.00
CA PHE A 105 0.33 -10.35 5.34
C PHE A 105 0.80 -11.41 6.35
N GLU A 106 1.79 -11.11 7.19
CA GLU A 106 2.35 -12.05 8.18
C GLU A 106 1.32 -12.44 9.26
N ASN A 107 0.35 -11.58 9.56
CA ASN A 107 -0.70 -11.86 10.53
C ASN A 107 -1.78 -12.83 10.01
N LYS A 108 -1.98 -12.88 8.69
CA LYS A 108 -3.10 -13.62 8.07
C LYS A 108 -2.65 -14.80 7.24
N PHE A 109 -1.53 -14.66 6.56
CA PHE A 109 -0.87 -15.70 5.79
C PHE A 109 0.33 -16.21 6.58
N VAL A 110 0.54 -17.52 6.62
CA VAL A 110 1.74 -18.11 7.23
C VAL A 110 2.82 -18.21 6.14
N PRO A 111 3.79 -17.26 6.07
CA PRO A 111 4.81 -17.31 5.05
C PRO A 111 5.74 -18.50 5.24
N SER A 112 6.10 -19.15 4.13
CA SER A 112 7.18 -20.13 4.11
C SER A 112 8.51 -19.49 4.51
N VAL A 113 9.47 -20.32 4.94
CA VAL A 113 10.81 -19.86 5.35
C VAL A 113 11.51 -19.06 4.23
N LYS A 114 11.32 -19.46 2.97
CA LYS A 114 11.87 -18.74 1.81
C LYS A 114 11.24 -17.36 1.64
N GLN A 115 9.90 -17.29 1.71
CA GLN A 115 9.16 -16.03 1.59
C GLN A 115 9.51 -15.05 2.72
N ARG A 116 9.65 -15.55 3.95
CA ARG A 116 10.04 -14.75 5.11
C ARG A 116 11.43 -14.14 4.93
N ARG A 117 12.40 -14.96 4.51
CA ARG A 117 13.77 -14.48 4.23
C ARG A 117 13.78 -13.43 3.13
N GLU A 118 12.94 -13.56 2.10
CA GLU A 118 12.82 -12.55 1.04
C GLU A 118 12.27 -11.22 1.58
N LEU A 119 11.23 -11.27 2.43
CA LEU A 119 10.65 -10.09 3.06
C LEU A 119 11.62 -9.41 4.04
N GLU A 120 12.47 -10.18 4.73
CA GLU A 120 13.51 -9.67 5.62
C GLU A 120 14.61 -8.89 4.90
N LYS A 121 14.86 -9.13 3.60
CA LYS A 121 15.83 -8.35 2.81
C LYS A 121 15.45 -6.88 2.69
N TRP A 122 14.17 -6.57 2.83
CA TRP A 122 13.65 -5.21 2.72
C TRP A 122 13.48 -4.66 4.14
N PRO A 123 14.43 -3.82 4.62
CA PRO A 123 14.35 -3.31 5.98
C PRO A 123 13.07 -2.50 6.12
N ALA A 124 12.14 -3.08 6.88
CA ALA A 124 11.03 -2.37 7.50
C ALA A 124 11.46 -1.78 8.85
N ASN A 125 12.76 -1.51 9.03
CA ASN A 125 13.33 -0.77 10.16
C ASN A 125 13.97 0.53 9.64
N GLY A 126 13.64 1.65 10.27
CA GLY A 126 13.87 3.01 9.77
C GLY A 126 15.34 3.41 9.72
N GLY A 127 15.74 3.84 8.54
CA GLY A 127 16.99 4.51 8.19
C GLY A 127 16.97 4.48 6.66
N TRP A 128 16.56 5.52 5.95
CA TRP A 128 16.90 6.92 6.08
C TRP A 128 15.68 7.79 5.72
N ASP A 129 15.61 8.96 6.35
CA ASP A 129 14.63 10.03 6.21
C ASP A 129 13.18 9.72 6.64
N GLU A 130 12.93 10.12 7.89
CA GLU A 130 11.76 10.91 8.28
C GLU A 130 11.41 11.93 7.19
N ASP A 131 10.57 11.52 6.25
CA ASP A 131 9.49 12.38 5.82
C ASP A 131 8.26 11.52 5.63
N ASP A 132 7.34 11.69 6.57
CA ASP A 132 5.98 11.23 6.46
C ASP A 132 5.29 11.99 5.32
N ALA A 133 5.57 11.61 4.06
CA ALA A 133 4.82 12.11 2.91
C ALA A 133 3.40 11.50 2.81
N THR A 134 2.81 11.15 3.97
CA THR A 134 1.37 10.99 4.17
C THR A 134 0.78 11.94 5.23
N THR A 135 1.59 12.82 5.84
CA THR A 135 1.09 14.01 6.51
C THR A 135 0.91 15.13 5.47
N GLU A 136 -0.12 15.91 5.70
CA GLU A 136 -0.55 17.05 4.90
C GLU A 136 0.54 18.13 4.85
N ASP A 137 1.49 18.03 3.92
CA ASP A 137 2.26 19.21 3.52
C ASP A 137 1.41 20.01 2.52
N ASN A 138 0.48 20.78 3.07
CA ASN A 138 -0.03 22.00 2.47
C ASN A 138 1.13 22.95 2.18
N TYR A 139 1.88 22.74 1.11
CA TYR A 139 2.73 23.76 0.46
C TYR A 139 3.06 23.33 -0.96
N PHE A 140 2.03 23.13 -1.79
CA PHE A 140 2.12 23.61 -3.16
C PHE A 140 0.78 24.21 -3.50
N ASP A 141 0.72 25.52 -3.26
CA ASP A 141 -0.24 26.44 -3.84
C ASP A 141 -0.49 26.04 -5.30
N CYS A 142 -1.60 25.35 -5.51
CA CYS A 142 -2.26 25.32 -6.80
C CYS A 142 -3.03 26.65 -6.89
N TRP A 143 -2.30 27.77 -6.93
CA TRP A 143 -2.88 29.00 -7.45
C TRP A 143 -3.06 28.81 -8.95
N ASP A 144 -4.33 28.62 -9.29
CA ASP A 144 -5.00 29.03 -10.51
C ASP A 144 -4.16 29.07 -11.79
N PHE A 145 -4.43 28.08 -12.65
CA PHE A 145 -4.41 28.32 -14.08
C PHE A 145 -5.85 28.59 -14.54
N ASP A 146 -6.18 29.87 -14.69
CA ASP A 146 -7.19 30.49 -15.56
C ASP A 146 -6.92 32.01 -15.46
N ASP A 147 -6.86 32.86 -16.47
CA ASP A 147 -7.19 32.86 -17.89
C ASP A 147 -6.53 34.13 -18.49
N SER A 148 -6.30 34.14 -19.81
CA SER A 148 -5.86 35.24 -20.72
C SER A 148 -4.38 35.60 -20.87
#